data_AF-A0AAF0ECF2-F1
#
_entry.id   AF-A0AAF0ECF2-F1
#
_cell.length_a   1.000
_cell.length_b   1.000
_cell.length_c   1.000
_cell.angle_alpha   90.00
_cell.angle_beta   90.00
_cell.angle_gamma   90.00
#
_symmetry.space_group_name_H-M   'P 1'
#
loop_
_entity.id
_entity.type
_entity.pdbx_description
1 polymer ?
#
loop_
_entity_poly.entity_id
_entity_poly.type
_entity_poly.pdbx_seq_one_letter_code
_entity_poly.pdbx_strand_id
1 'polypeptide(L)'
;MATRSKEDWLEDFVRRAWQAHRDQCATQPRPLILCEALTLGKSYTCARVAEQLAHNAPSLRVAVVSLDGTYAFRNMASDLYLPHAALRVLAAAHPHFSLLRGRGQPGTHDVALGTQILHALHRNERVSVPVYDKSAHGGEGDRAPALRALPYPLDVVLFEGWCLGFRSRTRDDLAQAMAHAPPGASYASCSIDELAWISAELHRWEMQWYPLLDAFVQFLPQVEGLASPWSLVYPWRLEAEHAMKARNGGHGMSDEQVWAFVQRYLPSYELFSQDMRTAPDWIKPCLCLVIMADRRARCGSMVHV
;
A
#
# COMPACT_ATOMS: atom_id res chain seq x y z
N MET A 1 11.70 -7.41 28.80
CA MET A 1 12.12 -7.42 27.38
C MET A 1 11.68 -6.11 26.76
N ALA A 2 12.58 -5.33 26.16
CA ALA A 2 12.20 -4.07 25.50
C ALA A 2 11.18 -4.36 24.38
N THR A 3 10.06 -3.65 24.38
CA THR A 3 9.04 -3.78 23.33
C THR A 3 9.58 -3.17 22.05
N ARG A 4 9.86 -4.01 21.05
CA ARG A 4 10.34 -3.61 19.73
C ARG A 4 9.21 -2.95 18.93
N SER A 5 9.46 -1.79 18.32
CA SER A 5 8.48 -1.12 17.46
C SER A 5 8.36 -1.84 16.10
N LYS A 6 7.29 -1.57 15.33
CA LYS A 6 7.15 -2.13 13.97
C LYS A 6 8.26 -1.64 13.05
N GLU A 7 8.70 -0.39 13.23
CA GLU A 7 9.81 0.21 12.50
C GLU A 7 11.10 -0.55 12.78
N ASP A 8 11.39 -0.88 14.06
CA ASP A 8 12.58 -1.66 14.42
C ASP A 8 12.55 -3.10 13.86
N TRP A 9 11.36 -3.72 13.78
CA TRP A 9 11.20 -5.03 13.13
C TRP A 9 11.49 -4.94 11.64
N LEU A 10 10.94 -3.92 11.00
CA LEU A 10 11.10 -3.71 9.56
C LEU A 10 12.54 -3.33 9.19
N GLU A 11 13.22 -2.45 9.95
CA GLU A 11 14.60 -2.06 9.69
C GLU A 11 15.54 -3.29 9.63
N ASP A 12 15.46 -4.16 10.64
CA ASP A 12 16.26 -5.39 10.71
C ASP A 12 15.91 -6.38 9.60
N PHE A 13 14.62 -6.52 9.28
CA PHE A 13 14.21 -7.36 8.16
C PHE A 13 14.77 -6.84 6.83
N VAL A 14 14.68 -5.52 6.58
CA VAL A 14 15.27 -4.87 5.41
C VAL A 14 16.76 -5.14 5.33
N ARG A 15 17.50 -4.96 6.44
CA ARG A 15 18.95 -5.19 6.48
C ARG A 15 19.32 -6.64 6.14
N ARG A 16 18.61 -7.61 6.73
CA ARG A 16 18.86 -9.04 6.48
C ARG A 16 18.48 -9.44 5.05
N ALA A 17 17.32 -8.99 4.57
CA ALA A 17 16.87 -9.24 3.20
C ALA A 17 17.83 -8.62 2.17
N TRP A 18 18.30 -7.39 2.40
CA TRP A 18 19.27 -6.71 1.54
C TRP A 18 20.59 -7.47 1.48
N GLN A 19 21.13 -7.90 2.62
CA GLN A 19 22.38 -8.64 2.67
C GLN A 19 22.28 -9.94 1.84
N ALA A 20 21.21 -10.73 2.04
CA ALA A 20 20.98 -11.95 1.27
C ALA A 20 20.80 -11.67 -0.23
N HIS A 21 20.01 -10.63 -0.58
CA HIS A 21 19.76 -10.23 -1.95
C HIS A 21 21.03 -9.78 -2.68
N ARG A 22 21.86 -8.98 -2.02
CA ARG A 22 23.14 -8.50 -2.58
C ARG A 22 24.06 -9.67 -2.90
N ASP A 23 24.11 -10.67 -2.03
CA ASP A 23 24.94 -11.85 -2.23
C ASP A 23 24.41 -12.72 -3.39
N GLN A 24 23.08 -12.82 -3.56
CA GLN A 24 22.44 -13.50 -4.70
C GLN A 24 22.64 -12.77 -6.04
N CYS A 25 22.60 -11.44 -6.04
CA CYS A 25 22.73 -10.60 -7.24
C CYS A 25 24.16 -10.09 -7.47
N ALA A 26 25.18 -10.74 -6.92
CA ALA A 26 26.56 -10.25 -6.95
C ALA A 26 27.12 -10.06 -8.37
N THR A 27 26.66 -10.83 -9.35
CA THR A 27 27.09 -10.75 -10.76
C THR A 27 26.35 -9.68 -11.56
N GLN A 28 25.16 -9.26 -11.10
CA GLN A 28 24.35 -8.22 -11.71
C GLN A 28 23.67 -7.38 -10.60
N PRO A 29 24.41 -6.43 -9.98
CA PRO A 29 23.91 -5.69 -8.84
C PRO A 29 22.67 -4.85 -9.21
N ARG A 30 21.62 -5.01 -8.41
CA ARG A 30 20.38 -4.22 -8.47
C ARG A 30 19.83 -3.99 -7.06
N PRO A 31 18.94 -3.00 -6.87
CA PRO A 31 18.32 -2.79 -5.57
C PRO A 31 17.41 -3.96 -5.19
N LEU A 32 17.30 -4.20 -3.88
CA LEU A 32 16.23 -5.00 -3.27
C LEU A 32 14.93 -4.21 -3.38
N ILE A 33 13.91 -4.76 -4.03
CA ILE A 33 12.55 -4.20 -4.06
C ILE A 33 11.70 -4.94 -3.03
N LEU A 34 11.51 -4.32 -1.86
CA LEU A 34 10.69 -4.84 -0.78
C LEU A 34 9.31 -4.19 -0.82
N CYS A 35 8.26 -5.00 -0.75
CA CYS A 35 6.89 -4.52 -0.71
C CYS A 35 6.31 -4.51 0.71
N GLU A 36 5.81 -3.37 1.20
CA GLU A 36 5.01 -3.25 2.42
C GLU A 36 3.53 -3.16 2.08
N ALA A 37 2.74 -4.06 2.67
CA ALA A 37 1.34 -4.22 2.40
C ALA A 37 0.47 -3.95 3.64
N LEU A 38 -0.81 -3.60 3.39
CA LEU A 38 -1.79 -3.26 4.43
C LEU A 38 -1.34 -2.09 5.30
N THR A 39 -0.96 -0.99 4.67
CA THR A 39 -0.72 0.28 5.38
C THR A 39 -2.04 0.82 5.93
N LEU A 40 -2.35 0.52 7.19
CA LEU A 40 -3.61 0.86 7.85
C LEU A 40 -3.68 2.33 8.27
N GLY A 41 -3.63 3.24 7.29
CA GLY A 41 -3.89 4.67 7.51
C GLY A 41 -2.68 5.60 7.38
N LYS A 42 -1.92 5.47 6.28
CA LYS A 42 -0.82 6.34 5.77
C LYS A 42 0.59 5.80 6.02
N SER A 43 1.43 6.05 5.02
CA SER A 43 2.80 5.63 4.71
C SER A 43 3.91 5.91 5.73
N TYR A 44 3.59 5.87 7.02
CA TYR A 44 4.51 6.34 8.05
C TYR A 44 5.62 5.32 8.34
N THR A 45 5.36 4.02 8.21
CA THR A 45 6.33 2.99 8.59
C THR A 45 7.51 2.96 7.62
N CYS A 46 7.28 2.81 6.31
CA CYS A 46 8.34 2.86 5.29
C CYS A 46 9.14 4.17 5.33
N ALA A 47 8.48 5.32 5.47
CA ALA A 47 9.17 6.61 5.58
C ALA A 47 10.09 6.68 6.80
N ARG A 48 9.61 6.28 7.98
CA ARG A 48 10.42 6.24 9.21
C ARG A 48 11.55 5.22 9.13
N VAL A 49 11.32 4.07 8.53
CA VAL A 49 12.38 3.07 8.36
C VAL A 49 13.45 3.58 7.40
N ALA A 50 13.08 4.30 6.35
CA ALA A 50 14.06 4.97 5.50
C ALA A 50 14.88 6.02 6.27
N GLU A 51 14.27 6.80 7.17
CA GLU A 51 14.99 7.72 8.10
C GLU A 51 15.94 6.98 9.03
N GLN A 52 15.46 5.91 9.67
CA GLN A 52 16.24 5.09 10.59
C GLN A 52 17.42 4.45 9.87
N LEU A 53 17.22 3.88 8.67
CA LEU A 53 18.29 3.31 7.85
C LEU A 53 19.31 4.37 7.44
N ALA A 54 18.86 5.57 7.05
CA ALA A 54 19.79 6.66 6.71
C ALA A 54 20.68 7.06 7.90
N HIS A 55 20.17 6.95 9.14
CA HIS A 55 20.94 7.22 10.36
C HIS A 55 21.83 6.04 10.78
N ASN A 56 21.26 4.84 10.85
CA ASN A 56 21.88 3.64 11.41
C ASN A 56 22.73 2.87 10.38
N ALA A 57 22.59 3.14 9.09
CA ALA A 57 23.33 2.55 7.98
C ALA A 57 23.48 3.55 6.83
N PRO A 58 24.27 4.62 7.03
CA PRO A 58 24.39 5.72 6.07
C PRO A 58 24.96 5.31 4.69
N SER A 59 25.54 4.10 4.58
CA SER A 59 25.98 3.52 3.31
C SER A 59 24.83 2.95 2.46
N LEU A 60 23.66 2.68 3.05
CA LEU A 60 22.49 2.20 2.31
C LEU A 60 21.72 3.37 1.70
N ARG A 61 21.54 3.32 0.38
CA ARG A 61 20.73 4.28 -0.37
C ARG A 61 19.34 3.70 -0.53
N VAL A 62 18.41 4.27 0.23
CA VAL A 62 17.03 3.81 0.32
C VAL A 62 16.09 4.82 -0.33
N ALA A 63 15.17 4.32 -1.15
CA ALA A 63 14.04 5.09 -1.67
C ALA A 63 12.72 4.47 -1.20
N VAL A 64 11.70 5.29 -0.96
CA VAL A 64 10.33 4.82 -0.75
C VAL A 64 9.51 5.17 -1.99
N VAL A 65 8.88 4.17 -2.59
CA VAL A 65 7.90 4.34 -3.68
C VAL A 65 6.54 4.00 -3.11
N SER A 66 5.55 4.87 -3.27
CA SER A 66 4.22 4.63 -2.72
C SER A 66 3.17 4.50 -3.82
N LEU A 67 2.15 3.69 -3.54
CA LEU A 67 0.92 3.62 -4.32
C LEU A 67 0.10 4.91 -4.13
N ASP A 68 0.01 5.40 -2.89
CA ASP A 68 -0.87 6.47 -2.44
C ASP A 68 -0.26 7.35 -1.33
N GLY A 69 1.01 7.71 -1.46
CA GLY A 69 1.83 8.39 -0.45
C GLY A 69 1.44 9.83 -0.11
N THR A 70 2.16 10.43 0.84
CA THR A 70 2.05 11.86 1.15
C THR A 70 3.43 12.50 1.15
N TYR A 71 3.55 13.75 0.74
CA TYR A 71 4.85 14.42 0.52
C TYR A 71 5.67 14.76 1.76
N ALA A 72 5.40 14.11 2.89
CA ALA A 72 6.04 14.46 4.15
C ALA A 72 7.55 14.15 4.19
N PHE A 73 8.09 13.36 3.25
CA PHE A 73 9.47 12.87 3.33
C PHE A 73 10.32 13.10 2.06
N ARG A 74 11.58 13.55 2.26
CA ARG A 74 12.52 13.97 1.18
C ARG A 74 12.78 12.86 0.15
N ASN A 75 12.73 11.59 0.57
CA ASN A 75 12.98 10.43 -0.29
C ASN A 75 11.74 9.55 -0.54
N MET A 76 10.53 10.01 -0.18
CA MET A 76 9.30 9.26 -0.42
C MET A 76 8.62 9.74 -1.68
N ALA A 77 8.71 8.96 -2.75
CA ALA A 77 8.45 9.40 -4.10
C ALA A 77 7.58 8.40 -4.85
N SER A 78 6.30 8.74 -4.94
CA SER A 78 5.33 8.41 -6.00
C SER A 78 3.95 8.35 -5.36
N ASP A 79 2.94 8.91 -6.01
CA ASP A 79 1.61 8.29 -5.95
C ASP A 79 1.29 7.85 -7.38
N LEU A 80 0.97 6.57 -7.54
CA LEU A 80 0.72 5.98 -8.86
C LEU A 80 -0.74 6.19 -9.30
N TYR A 81 -1.47 7.15 -8.73
CA TYR A 81 -2.82 7.44 -9.20
C TYR A 81 -2.85 7.88 -10.66
N LEU A 82 -3.94 7.54 -11.34
CA LEU A 82 -4.27 8.10 -12.65
C LEU A 82 -4.41 9.63 -12.53
N PRO A 83 -4.05 10.42 -13.58
CA PRO A 83 -4.34 11.84 -13.61
C PRO A 83 -5.84 12.13 -13.45
N HIS A 84 -6.19 13.31 -12.97
CA HIS A 84 -7.58 13.70 -12.69
C HIS A 84 -8.50 13.48 -13.90
N ALA A 85 -8.06 13.89 -15.09
CA ALA A 85 -8.81 13.69 -16.32
C ALA A 85 -9.11 12.21 -16.61
N ALA A 86 -8.15 11.32 -16.36
CA ALA A 86 -8.32 9.88 -16.55
C ALA A 86 -9.26 9.27 -15.49
N LEU A 87 -9.18 9.72 -14.23
CA LEU A 87 -10.13 9.34 -13.18
C LEU A 87 -11.56 9.75 -13.53
N ARG A 88 -11.75 10.93 -14.12
CA ARG A 88 -13.07 11.40 -14.58
C ARG A 88 -13.62 10.55 -15.72
N VAL A 89 -12.78 10.19 -16.69
CA VAL A 89 -13.16 9.27 -17.78
C VAL A 89 -13.54 7.90 -17.22
N LEU A 90 -12.74 7.36 -16.30
CA LEU A 90 -13.02 6.09 -15.64
C LEU A 90 -14.38 6.11 -14.92
N ALA A 91 -14.63 7.13 -14.11
CA ALA A 91 -15.90 7.27 -13.39
C ALA A 91 -17.10 7.43 -14.34
N ALA A 92 -16.93 8.16 -15.45
CA ALA A 92 -17.98 8.34 -16.45
C ALA A 92 -18.29 7.06 -17.26
N ALA A 93 -17.28 6.22 -17.50
CA ALA A 93 -17.44 4.93 -18.17
C ALA A 93 -18.16 3.89 -17.28
N HIS A 94 -18.09 4.07 -15.96
CA HIS A 94 -18.67 3.15 -14.98
C HIS A 94 -19.55 3.88 -13.94
N PRO A 95 -20.66 4.52 -14.35
CA PRO A 95 -21.45 5.40 -13.46
C PRO A 95 -22.09 4.68 -12.26
N HIS A 96 -22.28 3.37 -12.38
CA HIS A 96 -22.84 2.50 -11.35
C HIS A 96 -21.79 1.93 -10.39
N PHE A 97 -20.49 2.11 -10.67
CA PHE A 97 -19.41 1.60 -9.81
C PHE A 97 -19.02 2.69 -8.79
N SER A 98 -19.66 2.64 -7.62
CA SER A 98 -19.42 3.52 -6.48
C SER A 98 -17.94 3.56 -6.03
N LEU A 99 -17.24 2.43 -6.11
CA LEU A 99 -15.84 2.26 -5.72
C LEU A 99 -14.87 3.01 -6.64
N LEU A 100 -15.27 3.26 -7.89
CA LEU A 100 -14.48 4.00 -8.88
C LEU A 100 -14.75 5.51 -8.89
N ARG A 101 -15.54 6.02 -7.95
CA ARG A 101 -15.81 7.46 -7.83
C ARG A 101 -14.62 8.21 -7.22
N GLY A 102 -13.68 8.59 -8.09
CA GLY A 102 -12.43 9.25 -7.72
C GLY A 102 -11.33 8.26 -7.34
N ARG A 103 -10.18 8.78 -6.90
CA ARG A 103 -9.00 7.97 -6.55
C ARG A 103 -9.25 7.06 -5.34
N GLY A 104 -8.54 5.93 -5.27
CA GLY A 104 -8.42 5.10 -4.07
C GLY A 104 -8.29 3.61 -4.36
N GLN A 105 -9.30 3.05 -5.04
CA GLN A 105 -9.44 1.61 -5.26
C GLN A 105 -8.50 1.06 -6.35
N PRO A 106 -8.18 -0.25 -6.36
CA PRO A 106 -7.54 -0.87 -7.52
C PRO A 106 -8.28 -0.52 -8.81
N GLY A 107 -7.54 -0.24 -9.87
CA GLY A 107 -8.07 0.35 -11.11
C GLY A 107 -8.03 1.89 -11.18
N THR A 108 -7.83 2.58 -10.05
CA THR A 108 -7.63 4.04 -10.03
C THR A 108 -6.15 4.46 -10.11
N HIS A 109 -5.27 3.49 -10.34
CA HIS A 109 -3.83 3.67 -10.42
C HIS A 109 -3.34 3.41 -11.85
N ASP A 110 -2.31 4.13 -12.27
CA ASP A 110 -1.63 4.01 -13.55
C ASP A 110 -0.71 2.78 -13.54
N VAL A 111 -1.30 1.63 -13.85
CA VAL A 111 -0.60 0.33 -13.83
C VAL A 111 0.59 0.33 -14.78
N ALA A 112 0.43 0.90 -15.97
CA ALA A 112 1.48 0.97 -16.98
C ALA A 112 2.69 1.77 -16.48
N LEU A 113 2.46 2.94 -15.87
CA LEU A 113 3.53 3.73 -15.26
C LEU A 113 4.22 2.99 -14.11
N GLY A 114 3.45 2.34 -13.23
CA GLY A 114 4.00 1.52 -12.14
C GLY A 114 4.88 0.39 -12.66
N THR A 115 4.44 -0.32 -13.70
CA THR A 115 5.19 -1.38 -14.38
C THR A 115 6.50 -0.86 -14.98
N GLN A 116 6.48 0.31 -15.63
CA GLN A 116 7.69 0.95 -16.16
C GLN A 116 8.70 1.29 -15.05
N ILE A 117 8.22 1.89 -13.94
CA ILE A 117 9.04 2.26 -12.79
C ILE A 117 9.69 1.01 -12.17
N LEU A 118 8.89 -0.03 -11.88
CA LEU A 118 9.40 -1.27 -11.26
C LEU A 118 10.40 -1.99 -12.16
N HIS A 119 10.17 -2.05 -13.48
CA HIS A 119 11.15 -2.64 -14.40
C HIS A 119 12.45 -1.84 -14.48
N ALA A 120 12.39 -0.51 -14.45
CA ALA A 120 13.58 0.33 -14.46
C ALA A 120 14.39 0.15 -13.16
N LEU A 121 13.71 0.09 -12.00
CA LEU A 121 14.34 -0.22 -10.72
C LEU A 121 14.97 -1.61 -10.72
N HIS A 122 14.27 -2.62 -11.23
CA HIS A 122 14.77 -3.99 -11.35
C HIS A 122 16.01 -4.10 -12.27
N ARG A 123 16.09 -3.24 -13.29
CA ARG A 123 17.27 -3.10 -14.17
C ARG A 123 18.37 -2.19 -13.61
N ASN A 124 18.20 -1.68 -12.40
CA ASN A 124 19.10 -0.73 -11.76
C ASN A 124 19.36 0.52 -12.63
N GLU A 125 18.30 1.06 -13.24
CA GLU A 125 18.34 2.26 -14.06
C GLU A 125 18.02 3.52 -13.23
N ARG A 126 18.35 4.71 -13.76
CA ARG A 126 17.91 5.97 -13.15
C ARG A 126 16.41 6.14 -13.34
N VAL A 127 15.69 6.37 -12.23
CA VAL A 127 14.24 6.49 -12.24
C VAL A 127 13.80 7.85 -11.72
N SER A 128 12.83 8.46 -12.41
CA SER A 128 12.03 9.56 -11.88
C SER A 128 10.59 9.11 -11.76
N VAL A 129 9.96 9.47 -10.65
CA VAL A 129 8.60 9.04 -10.30
C VAL A 129 7.65 10.23 -10.25
N PRO A 130 6.34 9.99 -10.49
CA PRO A 130 5.36 11.07 -10.46
C PRO A 130 5.20 11.66 -9.06
N VAL A 131 4.64 12.85 -9.03
CA VAL A 131 4.26 13.61 -7.83
C VAL A 131 2.76 13.81 -7.98
N TYR A 132 1.93 13.30 -7.07
CA TYR A 132 0.48 13.51 -7.10
C TYR A 132 -0.05 14.49 -6.04
N ASP A 133 -0.49 15.66 -6.48
CA ASP A 133 -1.05 16.69 -5.61
C ASP A 133 -2.48 16.32 -5.22
N LYS A 134 -2.66 15.76 -4.02
CA LYS A 134 -3.97 15.41 -3.46
C LYS A 134 -4.87 16.61 -3.18
N SER A 135 -4.33 17.83 -3.14
CA SER A 135 -5.09 19.07 -2.90
C SER A 135 -5.64 19.70 -4.17
N ALA A 136 -5.10 19.33 -5.34
CA ALA A 136 -5.57 19.81 -6.64
C ALA A 136 -7.06 19.49 -6.87
N HIS A 137 -7.71 20.28 -7.73
CA HIS A 137 -9.15 20.16 -8.07
C HIS A 137 -10.06 20.05 -6.83
N GLY A 138 -9.82 20.91 -5.83
CA GLY A 138 -10.64 20.92 -4.60
C GLY A 138 -10.51 19.66 -3.74
N GLY A 139 -9.36 18.96 -3.81
CA GLY A 139 -9.10 17.75 -3.04
C GLY A 139 -9.38 16.43 -3.78
N GLU A 140 -9.87 16.49 -5.02
CA GLU A 140 -9.98 15.30 -5.90
C GLU A 140 -8.60 14.79 -6.34
N GLY A 141 -7.64 15.71 -6.40
CA GLY A 141 -6.22 15.49 -6.65
C GLY A 141 -5.87 15.33 -8.13
N ASP A 142 -4.59 15.55 -8.47
CA ASP A 142 -4.06 15.37 -9.82
C ASP A 142 -2.58 15.01 -9.81
N ARG A 143 -2.09 14.45 -10.92
CA ARG A 143 -0.66 14.29 -11.13
C ARG A 143 -0.04 15.66 -11.42
N ALA A 144 0.90 16.07 -10.58
CA ALA A 144 1.70 17.26 -10.81
C ALA A 144 2.59 17.08 -12.05
N PRO A 145 2.90 18.16 -12.80
CA PRO A 145 3.80 18.10 -13.94
C PRO A 145 5.24 17.72 -13.55
N ALA A 146 5.64 18.02 -12.31
CA ALA A 146 6.97 17.73 -11.82
C ALA A 146 7.15 16.23 -11.60
N LEU A 147 8.32 15.73 -12.00
CA LEU A 147 8.80 14.41 -11.60
C LEU A 147 9.86 14.56 -10.51
N ARG A 148 9.99 13.54 -9.67
CA ARG A 148 11.05 13.46 -8.68
C ARG A 148 12.02 12.36 -9.04
N ALA A 149 13.28 12.74 -9.26
CA ALA A 149 14.36 11.76 -9.40
C ALA A 149 14.57 11.02 -8.08
N LEU A 150 14.64 9.70 -8.15
CA LEU A 150 15.11 8.88 -7.04
C LEU A 150 16.64 9.00 -6.91
N PRO A 151 17.20 8.76 -5.70
CA PRO A 151 18.64 8.58 -5.55
C PRO A 151 19.16 7.53 -6.53
N TYR A 152 20.42 7.65 -6.93
CA TYR A 152 21.07 6.67 -7.80
C TYR A 152 22.57 6.59 -7.49
N PRO A 153 23.16 5.37 -7.41
CA PRO A 153 22.48 4.07 -7.40
C PRO A 153 21.60 3.86 -6.16
N LEU A 154 20.71 2.86 -6.19
CA LEU A 154 19.90 2.45 -5.04
C LEU A 154 20.35 1.07 -4.55
N ASP A 155 20.23 0.87 -3.24
CA ASP A 155 20.44 -0.43 -2.59
C ASP A 155 19.09 -1.05 -2.20
N VAL A 156 18.15 -0.23 -1.71
CA VAL A 156 16.82 -0.70 -1.29
C VAL A 156 15.73 0.23 -1.80
N VAL A 157 14.66 -0.38 -2.32
CA VAL A 157 13.38 0.28 -2.59
C VAL A 157 12.34 -0.29 -1.65
N LEU A 158 11.71 0.56 -0.86
CA LEU A 158 10.52 0.24 -0.09
C LEU A 158 9.30 0.64 -0.92
N PHE A 159 8.64 -0.34 -1.53
CA PHE A 159 7.41 -0.14 -2.28
C PHE A 159 6.20 -0.38 -1.37
N GLU A 160 5.33 0.60 -1.20
CA GLU A 160 4.25 0.48 -0.20
C GLU A 160 2.89 0.92 -0.71
N GLY A 161 1.83 0.34 -0.14
CA GLY A 161 0.46 0.68 -0.49
C GLY A 161 -0.57 -0.16 0.27
N TRP A 162 -1.72 0.44 0.54
CA TRP A 162 -2.75 -0.15 1.41
C TRP A 162 -3.34 -1.46 0.87
N CYS A 163 -3.39 -1.61 -0.46
CA CYS A 163 -3.93 -2.78 -1.15
C CYS A 163 -2.87 -3.60 -1.93
N LEU A 164 -1.57 -3.32 -1.74
CA LEU A 164 -0.54 -4.23 -2.26
C LEU A 164 -0.64 -5.58 -1.53
N GLY A 165 -0.47 -6.69 -2.24
CA GLY A 165 -0.67 -8.05 -1.72
C GLY A 165 -2.11 -8.55 -1.71
N PHE A 166 -3.10 -7.68 -2.00
CA PHE A 166 -4.47 -8.13 -2.20
C PHE A 166 -4.51 -9.13 -3.34
N ARG A 167 -5.34 -10.16 -3.20
CA ARG A 167 -5.43 -11.24 -4.18
C ARG A 167 -6.69 -11.12 -5.03
N SER A 168 -6.52 -11.30 -6.33
CA SER A 168 -7.64 -11.40 -7.25
C SER A 168 -8.47 -12.66 -6.96
N ARG A 169 -9.76 -12.57 -7.27
CA ARG A 169 -10.76 -13.63 -7.07
C ARG A 169 -11.52 -13.91 -8.36
N THR A 170 -11.87 -15.16 -8.58
CA THR A 170 -12.73 -15.51 -9.71
C THR A 170 -14.13 -14.94 -9.51
N ARG A 171 -14.91 -14.82 -10.60
CA ARG A 171 -16.30 -14.37 -10.52
C ARG A 171 -17.15 -15.31 -9.65
N ASP A 172 -16.86 -16.61 -9.68
CA ASP A 172 -17.54 -17.60 -8.87
C ASP A 172 -17.21 -17.45 -7.38
N ASP A 173 -15.94 -17.22 -7.03
CA ASP A 173 -15.53 -16.93 -5.64
C ASP A 173 -16.21 -15.67 -5.10
N LEU A 174 -16.33 -14.63 -5.95
CA LEU A 174 -17.03 -13.40 -5.60
C LEU A 174 -18.52 -13.64 -5.40
N ALA A 175 -19.18 -14.38 -6.30
CA ALA A 175 -20.58 -14.76 -6.16
C ALA A 175 -20.82 -15.55 -4.88
N GLN A 176 -19.94 -16.51 -4.57
CA GLN A 176 -20.01 -17.29 -3.34
C GLN A 176 -19.83 -16.41 -2.09
N ALA A 177 -18.85 -15.51 -2.10
CA ALA A 177 -18.62 -14.59 -0.99
C ALA A 177 -19.81 -13.65 -0.75
N MET A 178 -20.44 -13.14 -1.81
CA MET A 178 -21.65 -12.32 -1.71
C MET A 178 -22.85 -13.11 -1.18
N ALA A 179 -23.06 -14.34 -1.65
CA ALA A 179 -24.16 -15.20 -1.20
C ALA A 179 -24.07 -15.56 0.30
N HIS A 180 -22.85 -15.61 0.84
CA HIS A 180 -22.57 -15.93 2.24
C HIS A 180 -22.06 -14.71 3.03
N ALA A 181 -22.35 -13.50 2.55
CA ALA A 181 -21.88 -12.28 3.20
C ALA A 181 -22.44 -12.20 4.64
N PRO A 182 -21.59 -12.02 5.66
CA PRO A 182 -22.07 -11.84 7.02
C PRO A 182 -22.86 -10.52 7.14
N PRO A 183 -23.78 -10.41 8.11
CA PRO A 183 -24.52 -9.18 8.35
C PRO A 183 -23.57 -7.97 8.51
N GLY A 184 -23.83 -6.91 7.74
CA GLY A 184 -23.03 -5.69 7.78
C GLY A 184 -21.76 -5.70 6.92
N ALA A 185 -21.49 -6.77 6.15
CA ALA A 185 -20.41 -6.79 5.17
C ALA A 185 -20.56 -5.64 4.16
N SER A 186 -19.53 -4.80 4.08
CA SER A 186 -19.55 -3.59 3.24
C SER A 186 -19.64 -3.93 1.75
N TYR A 187 -19.00 -5.03 1.32
CA TYR A 187 -19.03 -5.50 -0.07
C TYR A 187 -20.39 -6.05 -0.52
N ALA A 188 -21.31 -6.37 0.39
CA ALA A 188 -22.64 -6.85 0.02
C ALA A 188 -23.50 -5.77 -0.68
N SER A 189 -23.12 -4.50 -0.52
CA SER A 189 -23.76 -3.37 -1.21
C SER A 189 -23.21 -3.10 -2.61
N CYS A 190 -22.10 -3.74 -2.99
CA CYS A 190 -21.49 -3.61 -4.31
C CYS A 190 -22.15 -4.55 -5.32
N SER A 191 -22.09 -4.19 -6.60
CA SER A 191 -22.48 -5.13 -7.67
C SER A 191 -21.38 -6.16 -7.91
N ILE A 192 -21.75 -7.37 -8.35
CA ILE A 192 -20.74 -8.39 -8.72
C ILE A 192 -19.83 -7.92 -9.85
N ASP A 193 -20.34 -7.13 -10.80
CA ASP A 193 -19.54 -6.60 -11.91
C ASP A 193 -18.51 -5.57 -11.43
N GLU A 194 -18.87 -4.73 -10.46
CA GLU A 194 -17.95 -3.80 -9.82
C GLU A 194 -16.82 -4.54 -9.09
N LEU A 195 -17.16 -5.56 -8.30
CA LEU A 195 -16.17 -6.37 -7.58
C LEU A 195 -15.27 -7.17 -8.54
N ALA A 196 -15.84 -7.72 -9.62
CA ALA A 196 -15.09 -8.42 -10.65
C ALA A 196 -14.14 -7.47 -11.39
N TRP A 197 -14.54 -6.21 -11.61
CA TRP A 197 -13.66 -5.19 -12.17
C TRP A 197 -12.46 -4.88 -11.28
N ILE A 198 -12.69 -4.64 -9.98
CA ILE A 198 -11.62 -4.44 -9.00
C ILE A 198 -10.69 -5.67 -8.97
N SER A 199 -11.27 -6.87 -8.99
CA SER A 199 -10.52 -8.14 -9.03
C SER A 199 -9.63 -8.26 -10.27
N ALA A 200 -10.13 -7.87 -11.45
CA ALA A 200 -9.35 -7.89 -12.69
C ALA A 200 -8.16 -6.91 -12.64
N GLU A 201 -8.32 -5.74 -12.00
CA GLU A 201 -7.23 -4.79 -11.80
C GLU A 201 -6.19 -5.28 -10.80
N LEU A 202 -6.62 -5.93 -9.71
CA LEU A 202 -5.72 -6.63 -8.80
C LEU A 202 -4.92 -7.74 -9.53
N HIS A 203 -5.59 -8.51 -10.39
CA HIS A 203 -4.93 -9.55 -11.18
C HIS A 203 -3.84 -8.97 -12.10
N ARG A 204 -4.06 -7.78 -12.67
CA ARG A 204 -3.01 -7.10 -13.45
C ARG A 204 -1.79 -6.77 -12.60
N TRP A 205 -1.97 -6.34 -11.35
CA TRP A 205 -0.86 -6.07 -10.44
C TRP A 205 -0.12 -7.35 -10.05
N GLU A 206 -0.85 -8.42 -9.77
CA GLU A 206 -0.27 -9.74 -9.49
C GLU A 206 0.63 -10.20 -10.63
N MET A 207 0.18 -10.04 -11.88
CA MET A 207 0.93 -10.51 -13.04
C MET A 207 2.09 -9.59 -13.44
N GLN A 208 1.95 -8.28 -13.25
CA GLN A 208 2.94 -7.30 -13.75
C GLN A 208 3.92 -6.82 -12.69
N TRP A 209 3.48 -6.67 -11.44
CA TRP A 209 4.28 -6.05 -10.39
C TRP A 209 4.92 -7.08 -9.46
N TYR A 210 4.18 -8.11 -9.05
CA TYR A 210 4.67 -9.04 -8.02
C TYR A 210 5.89 -9.87 -8.45
N PRO A 211 6.08 -10.23 -9.75
CA PRO A 211 7.33 -10.87 -10.20
C PRO A 211 8.59 -10.00 -10.08
N LEU A 212 8.42 -8.69 -9.86
CA LEU A 212 9.53 -7.74 -9.72
C LEU A 212 9.89 -7.47 -8.25
N LEU A 213 9.16 -8.06 -7.31
CA LEU A 213 9.39 -7.92 -5.87
C LEU A 213 10.33 -9.01 -5.35
N ASP A 214 11.20 -8.63 -4.43
CA ASP A 214 12.21 -9.53 -3.84
C ASP A 214 11.86 -9.98 -2.43
N ALA A 215 11.11 -9.16 -1.69
CA ALA A 215 10.72 -9.43 -0.32
C ALA A 215 9.38 -8.78 -0.01
N PHE A 216 8.70 -9.30 1.02
CA PHE A 216 7.37 -8.85 1.39
C PHE A 216 7.25 -8.59 2.89
N VAL A 217 6.48 -7.57 3.24
CA VAL A 217 6.16 -7.19 4.62
C VAL A 217 4.67 -6.98 4.70
N GLN A 218 4.08 -7.57 5.73
CA GLN A 218 2.65 -7.55 5.91
C GLN A 218 2.27 -7.15 7.33
N PHE A 219 1.34 -6.20 7.43
CA PHE A 219 0.70 -5.84 8.68
C PHE A 219 -0.66 -6.52 8.81
N LEU A 220 -0.83 -7.26 9.90
CA LEU A 220 -2.04 -7.99 10.25
C LEU A 220 -2.72 -7.26 11.41
N PRO A 221 -3.75 -6.43 11.18
CA PRO A 221 -4.48 -5.82 12.28
C PRO A 221 -5.09 -6.91 13.16
N GLN A 222 -5.03 -6.72 14.46
CA GLN A 222 -5.68 -7.60 15.42
C GLN A 222 -6.45 -6.77 16.44
N VAL A 223 -7.72 -7.17 16.60
CA VAL A 223 -8.64 -6.67 17.62
C VAL A 223 -8.98 -7.80 18.58
N GLU A 224 -9.29 -7.45 19.82
CA GLU A 224 -9.80 -8.42 20.80
C GLU A 224 -11.29 -8.72 20.54
N GLY A 225 -11.72 -9.93 20.87
CA GLY A 225 -13.11 -10.37 20.72
C GLY A 225 -13.49 -10.78 19.29
N LEU A 226 -14.75 -10.54 18.92
CA LEU A 226 -15.35 -10.97 17.65
C LEU A 226 -15.38 -9.87 16.57
N ALA A 227 -14.75 -8.72 16.84
CA ALA A 227 -14.73 -7.62 15.89
C ALA A 227 -13.87 -7.95 14.65
N SER A 228 -14.25 -7.40 13.50
CA SER A 228 -13.42 -7.47 12.29
C SER A 228 -12.12 -6.68 12.51
N PRO A 229 -10.94 -7.17 12.09
CA PRO A 229 -9.70 -6.38 12.09
C PRO A 229 -9.83 -5.02 11.39
N TRP A 230 -10.68 -4.94 10.37
CA TRP A 230 -10.89 -3.73 9.58
C TRP A 230 -11.72 -2.66 10.31
N SER A 231 -12.32 -3.00 11.46
CA SER A 231 -12.91 -1.99 12.36
C SER A 231 -11.91 -0.94 12.84
N LEU A 232 -10.60 -1.23 12.79
CA LEU A 232 -9.53 -0.30 13.14
C LEU A 232 -9.25 0.76 12.07
N VAL A 233 -9.70 0.57 10.82
CA VAL A 233 -9.40 1.48 9.70
C VAL A 233 -9.99 2.86 9.96
N TYR A 234 -11.25 2.93 10.38
CA TYR A 234 -11.92 4.21 10.69
C TYR A 234 -11.26 5.00 11.83
N PRO A 235 -11.12 4.45 13.07
CA PRO A 235 -10.54 5.22 14.17
C PRO A 235 -9.11 5.66 13.85
N TRP A 236 -8.28 4.82 13.24
CA TRP A 236 -6.93 5.23 12.86
C TRP A 236 -6.92 6.31 11.78
N ARG A 237 -7.81 6.22 10.79
CA ARG A 237 -7.93 7.25 9.76
C ARG A 237 -8.42 8.57 10.36
N LEU A 238 -9.34 8.52 11.31
CA LEU A 238 -9.88 9.68 12.01
C LEU A 238 -8.79 10.40 12.82
N GLU A 239 -8.04 9.64 13.63
CA GLU A 239 -6.89 10.18 14.38
C GLU A 239 -5.86 10.84 13.44
N ALA A 240 -5.58 10.21 12.30
CA ALA A 240 -4.66 10.77 11.30
C ALA A 240 -5.21 12.03 10.62
N GLU A 241 -6.53 12.21 10.53
CA GLU A 241 -7.15 13.44 10.03
C GLU A 241 -7.07 14.55 11.07
N HIS A 242 -7.41 14.26 12.32
CA HIS A 242 -7.34 15.22 13.43
C HIS A 242 -5.91 15.72 13.64
N ALA A 243 -4.92 14.81 13.63
CA ALA A 243 -3.51 15.19 13.75
C ALA A 243 -3.02 16.07 12.59
N MET A 244 -3.54 15.87 11.37
CA MET A 244 -3.24 16.72 10.22
C MET A 244 -3.90 18.10 10.37
N LYS A 245 -5.20 18.14 10.70
CA LYS A 245 -5.97 19.38 10.94
C LYS A 245 -5.33 20.25 12.01
N ALA A 246 -4.84 19.65 13.09
CA ALA A 246 -4.13 20.37 14.15
C ALA A 246 -2.86 21.08 13.68
N ARG A 247 -2.22 20.62 12.59
CA ARG A 247 -0.94 21.17 12.07
C ARG A 247 -1.11 22.15 10.92
N ASN A 248 -2.26 22.16 10.24
CA ASN A 248 -2.49 22.96 9.04
C ASN A 248 -3.62 24.00 9.19
N GLY A 249 -4.01 24.32 10.43
CA GLY A 249 -5.03 25.32 10.72
C GLY A 249 -6.47 24.83 10.52
N GLY A 250 -6.71 23.53 10.68
CA GLY A 250 -8.05 22.94 10.66
C GLY A 250 -8.53 22.46 9.29
N HIS A 251 -7.69 22.54 8.26
CA HIS A 251 -8.04 22.16 6.89
C HIS A 251 -8.01 20.64 6.71
N GLY A 252 -9.15 20.05 6.38
CA GLY A 252 -9.29 18.61 6.16
C GLY A 252 -10.75 18.20 6.16
N MET A 253 -10.99 16.89 6.08
CA MET A 253 -12.32 16.30 6.13
C MET A 253 -12.97 16.47 7.52
N SER A 254 -14.30 16.56 7.53
CA SER A 254 -15.10 16.32 8.74
C SER A 254 -15.06 14.84 9.13
N ASP A 255 -15.49 14.53 10.34
CA ASP A 255 -15.51 13.15 10.85
C ASP A 255 -16.46 12.27 10.01
N GLU A 256 -17.59 12.83 9.58
CA GLU A 256 -18.56 12.18 8.68
C GLU A 256 -17.97 11.95 7.28
N GLN A 257 -17.19 12.91 6.77
CA GLN A 257 -16.48 12.77 5.51
C GLN A 257 -15.38 11.71 5.61
N VAL A 258 -14.67 11.61 6.73
CA VAL A 258 -13.70 10.54 7.00
C VAL A 258 -14.40 9.19 7.05
N TRP A 259 -15.55 9.09 7.71
CA TRP A 259 -16.36 7.88 7.73
C TRP A 259 -16.73 7.45 6.31
N ALA A 260 -17.36 8.34 5.54
CA ALA A 260 -17.74 8.07 4.15
C ALA A 260 -16.53 7.71 3.27
N PHE A 261 -15.38 8.34 3.49
CA PHE A 261 -14.13 7.98 2.83
C PHE A 261 -13.74 6.54 3.15
N VAL A 262 -13.69 6.14 4.42
CA VAL A 262 -13.30 4.79 4.84
C VAL A 262 -14.27 3.72 4.32
N GLN A 263 -15.57 4.00 4.31
CA GLN A 263 -16.57 3.07 3.77
C GLN A 263 -16.29 2.65 2.33
N ARG A 264 -15.65 3.52 1.53
CA ARG A 264 -15.26 3.18 0.16
C ARG A 264 -14.14 2.15 0.09
N TYR A 265 -13.34 1.95 1.13
CA TYR A 265 -12.18 1.02 1.13
C TYR A 265 -12.50 -0.34 1.75
N LEU A 266 -13.46 -0.39 2.70
CA LEU A 266 -13.81 -1.60 3.43
C LEU A 266 -14.18 -2.79 2.53
N PRO A 267 -14.91 -2.64 1.40
CA PRO A 267 -15.24 -3.78 0.55
C PRO A 267 -14.01 -4.55 0.09
N SER A 268 -12.93 -3.82 -0.21
CA SER A 268 -11.70 -4.42 -0.69
C SER A 268 -10.88 -5.08 0.41
N TYR A 269 -10.81 -4.47 1.61
CA TYR A 269 -10.22 -5.11 2.79
C TYR A 269 -10.96 -6.40 3.16
N GLU A 270 -12.29 -6.38 3.11
CA GLU A 270 -13.09 -7.53 3.53
C GLU A 270 -13.02 -8.71 2.54
N LEU A 271 -12.92 -8.43 1.24
CA LEU A 271 -12.86 -9.47 0.20
C LEU A 271 -11.44 -9.88 -0.19
N PHE A 272 -10.59 -8.94 -0.57
CA PHE A 272 -9.36 -9.25 -1.31
C PHE A 272 -8.14 -9.43 -0.42
N SER A 273 -8.24 -9.12 0.89
CA SER A 273 -7.14 -9.29 1.84
C SER A 273 -7.35 -10.47 2.80
N GLN A 274 -8.19 -11.46 2.44
CA GLN A 274 -8.40 -12.65 3.28
C GLN A 274 -7.19 -13.60 3.25
N ASP A 275 -6.58 -13.80 2.08
CA ASP A 275 -5.42 -14.68 1.89
C ASP A 275 -4.15 -14.10 2.51
N MET A 276 -4.24 -12.82 2.84
CA MET A 276 -3.28 -12.03 3.56
C MET A 276 -3.33 -12.26 5.07
N ARG A 277 -4.07 -13.23 5.61
CA ARG A 277 -4.02 -13.52 7.06
C ARG A 277 -2.86 -14.43 7.47
N THR A 278 -2.17 -14.98 6.49
CA THR A 278 -1.00 -15.86 6.65
C THR A 278 0.14 -15.36 5.77
N ALA A 279 1.36 -15.79 6.07
CA ALA A 279 2.50 -15.48 5.23
C ALA A 279 2.25 -15.99 3.79
N PRO A 280 2.46 -15.15 2.77
CA PRO A 280 2.30 -15.56 1.38
C PRO A 280 3.30 -16.66 1.01
N ASP A 281 2.85 -17.61 0.20
CA ASP A 281 3.68 -18.67 -0.38
C ASP A 281 4.41 -18.22 -1.66
N TRP A 282 3.86 -17.22 -2.35
CA TRP A 282 4.33 -16.71 -3.63
C TRP A 282 5.59 -15.82 -3.55
N ILE A 283 6.02 -15.41 -2.36
CA ILE A 283 7.22 -14.56 -2.18
C ILE A 283 7.95 -14.86 -0.88
N LYS A 284 9.27 -14.93 -0.99
CA LYS A 284 10.20 -15.05 0.15
C LYS A 284 11.45 -14.21 -0.11
N PRO A 285 12.03 -13.60 0.94
CA PRO A 285 11.61 -13.68 2.35
C PRO A 285 10.36 -12.84 2.65
N CYS A 286 9.62 -13.21 3.70
CA CYS A 286 8.43 -12.46 4.15
C CYS A 286 8.40 -12.23 5.67
N LEU A 287 8.03 -11.01 6.08
CA LEU A 287 7.79 -10.62 7.47
C LEU A 287 6.29 -10.36 7.71
N CYS A 288 5.69 -11.04 8.68
CA CYS A 288 4.32 -10.79 9.12
C CYS A 288 4.32 -10.19 10.53
N LEU A 289 3.83 -8.95 10.67
CA LEU A 289 3.66 -8.29 11.95
C LEU A 289 2.18 -8.18 12.31
N VAL A 290 1.82 -8.67 13.49
CA VAL A 290 0.52 -8.43 14.09
C VAL A 290 0.52 -7.03 14.68
N ILE A 291 -0.44 -6.20 14.26
CA ILE A 291 -0.60 -4.81 14.71
C ILE A 291 -1.84 -4.73 15.59
N MET A 292 -1.64 -4.45 16.87
CA MET A 292 -2.73 -4.28 17.84
C MET A 292 -3.41 -2.92 17.65
N ALA A 293 -4.60 -2.73 18.24
CA ALA A 293 -5.35 -1.47 18.18
C ALA A 293 -4.55 -0.23 18.62
N ASP A 294 -3.62 -0.37 19.57
CA ASP A 294 -2.70 0.68 20.03
C ASP A 294 -1.49 0.91 19.11
N ARG A 295 -1.49 0.28 17.93
CA ARG A 295 -0.42 0.27 16.91
C ARG A 295 0.89 -0.38 17.35
N ARG A 296 0.93 -1.07 18.50
CA ARG A 296 2.09 -1.90 18.86
C ARG A 296 2.14 -3.14 17.98
N ALA A 297 3.35 -3.50 17.58
CA ALA A 297 3.60 -4.70 16.79
C ALA A 297 4.05 -5.87 17.65
N ARG A 298 3.60 -7.06 17.26
CA ARG A 298 4.16 -8.34 17.69
C ARG A 298 4.56 -9.11 16.43
N CYS A 299 5.69 -9.81 16.47
CA CYS A 299 6.04 -10.69 15.36
C CYS A 299 5.01 -11.84 15.32
N GLY A 300 4.21 -11.91 14.25
CA GLY A 300 3.23 -12.96 14.06
C GLY A 300 3.89 -14.21 13.47
N SER A 301 4.76 -14.00 12.49
CA SER A 301 5.66 -15.02 11.93
C SER A 301 6.77 -14.35 11.12
N MET A 302 7.96 -14.93 11.15
CA MET A 302 9.04 -14.62 10.22
C MET A 302 9.28 -15.87 9.38
N VAL A 303 8.97 -15.81 8.09
CA VAL A 303 9.29 -16.90 7.18
C VAL A 303 10.59 -16.53 6.49
N HIS A 304 11.68 -17.06 7.06
CA HIS A 304 12.98 -17.09 6.42
C HIS A 304 13.05 -18.31 5.52
N VAL A 305 13.27 -18.10 4.23
CA VAL A 305 14.03 -19.04 3.41
C VAL A 305 15.12 -18.21 2.74
#